data_AF-A0A934JV09-F1
#
_entry.id   AF-A0A934JV09-F1
#
_cell.length_a   1.000
_cell.length_b   1.000
_cell.length_c   1.000
_cell.angle_alpha   90.00
_cell.angle_beta   90.00
_cell.angle_gamma   90.00
#
_symmetry.space_group_name_H-M   'P 1'
#
loop_
_entity.id
_entity.type
_entity.pdbx_description
1 polymer ?
#
loop_
_entity_poly.entity_id
_entity_poly.type
_entity_poly.pdbx_seq_one_letter_code
_entity_poly.pdbx_strand_id
1 'polypeptide(L)' 'MSEHQHGHPDTSQGWCCDGKTYTEATAGGGECCQPRGTKLEDLPAEAQELARKHLSEVAVTE' A
#
# COMPACT_ATOMS: atom_id res chain seq x y z
N MET A 1 5.85 26.90 2.61
CA MET A 1 6.32 25.50 2.58
C MET A 1 5.41 24.76 3.55
N SER A 2 4.24 24.40 3.06
CA SER A 2 3.11 23.86 3.83
C SER A 2 2.32 23.04 2.82
N GLU A 3 1.78 21.86 3.08
CA GLU A 3 1.90 20.90 4.16
C GLU A 3 0.86 19.83 3.72
N HIS A 4 1.21 18.55 3.82
CA HIS A 4 0.30 17.40 3.68
C HIS A 4 -0.15 16.99 2.26
N GLN A 5 0.76 16.31 1.57
CA GLN A 5 0.60 14.94 1.04
C GLN A 5 -0.82 14.35 1.12
N HIS A 6 -1.63 14.46 0.05
CA HIS A 6 -2.96 13.82 -0.04
C HIS A 6 -3.22 13.19 -1.42
N GLY A 7 -2.38 12.27 -1.89
CA GLY A 7 -2.67 11.57 -3.15
C GLY A 7 -1.94 10.26 -3.41
N HIS A 8 -0.98 9.87 -2.56
CA HIS A 8 -0.25 8.62 -2.73
C HIS A 8 -0.37 7.76 -1.47
N PRO A 9 -0.56 6.44 -1.64
CA PRO A 9 -0.67 5.51 -0.52
C PRO A 9 0.69 5.44 0.20
N ASP A 10 0.68 5.38 1.53
CA ASP A 10 1.90 5.36 2.35
C ASP A 10 2.61 4.00 2.23
N THR A 11 3.52 3.90 1.27
CA THR A 11 4.30 2.69 1.04
C THR A 11 5.48 2.55 2.01
N SER A 12 5.69 3.51 2.91
CA SER A 12 6.83 3.56 3.84
C SER A 12 6.84 2.38 4.82
N GLN A 13 5.66 1.87 5.16
CA GLN A 13 5.51 0.72 6.05
C GLN A 13 5.46 -0.62 5.30
N GLY A 14 5.62 -0.61 3.97
CA GLY A 14 5.57 -1.79 3.11
C GLY A 14 4.16 -2.15 2.65
N TRP A 15 4.06 -3.31 2.02
CA TRP A 15 2.86 -3.80 1.34
C TRP A 15 2.32 -5.09 1.95
N CYS A 16 1.01 -5.29 1.87
CA CYS A 16 0.34 -6.53 2.23
C CYS A 16 0.01 -7.40 1.01
N CYS A 17 -0.26 -8.68 1.24
CA CYS A 17 -0.70 -9.63 0.22
C CYS A 17 -2.03 -9.27 -0.47
N ASP A 18 -2.85 -8.41 0.14
CA ASP A 18 -4.08 -7.89 -0.49
C ASP A 18 -3.80 -6.75 -1.49
N GLY A 19 -2.53 -6.36 -1.67
CA GLY A 19 -2.14 -5.24 -2.51
C GLY A 19 -2.41 -3.86 -1.90
N LYS A 20 -2.80 -3.80 -0.63
CA LYS A 20 -2.88 -2.54 0.14
C LYS A 20 -1.57 -2.24 0.86
N THR A 21 -1.35 -0.99 1.24
CA THR A 21 -0.23 -0.66 2.12
C THR A 21 -0.45 -1.22 3.53
N TYR A 22 0.65 -1.48 4.23
CA TYR A 22 0.61 -1.94 5.62
C TYR A 22 -0.19 -0.97 6.50
N THR A 23 -0.02 0.33 6.27
CA THR A 23 -0.75 1.40 6.98
C THR A 23 -2.25 1.25 6.77
N GLU A 24 -2.72 1.06 5.53
CA GLU A 24 -4.15 0.89 5.23
C GLU A 24 -4.72 -0.41 5.81
N ALA A 25 -3.99 -1.51 5.71
CA ALA A 25 -4.42 -2.80 6.23
C ALA A 25 -4.56 -2.78 7.77
N THR A 26 -3.71 -2.02 8.46
CA THR A 26 -3.69 -1.92 9.92
C THR A 26 -4.46 -0.73 10.49
N ALA A 27 -4.85 0.25 9.67
CA ALA A 27 -5.55 1.47 10.10
C ALA A 27 -6.85 1.20 10.88
N GLY A 28 -7.54 0.09 10.60
CA GLY A 28 -8.76 -0.33 11.28
C GLY A 28 -8.59 -1.45 12.31
N GLY A 29 -7.36 -1.78 12.71
CA GLY A 29 -7.06 -2.97 13.51
C GLY A 29 -7.07 -4.27 12.70
N GLY A 30 -6.99 -4.18 11.37
CA GLY A 30 -6.74 -5.33 10.51
C GLY A 30 -5.30 -5.82 10.65
N GLU A 31 -5.05 -7.05 10.24
CA GLU A 31 -3.72 -7.65 10.26
C GLU A 31 -3.18 -7.81 8.84
N CYS A 32 -1.92 -7.44 8.66
CA CYS A 32 -1.22 -7.75 7.43
C CYS A 32 -0.67 -9.18 7.51
N CYS A 33 -0.96 -9.99 6.50
CA CYS A 33 -0.36 -11.32 6.30
C CYS A 33 1.17 -11.31 6.15
N GLN A 34 1.78 -10.15 5.93
CA GLN A 34 3.20 -9.95 5.67
C GLN A 34 3.80 -9.09 6.80
N PRO A 35 5.09 -9.26 7.11
CA PRO A 35 5.77 -8.40 8.07
C PRO A 35 5.82 -6.95 7.55
N ARG A 36 5.92 -6.00 8.49
CA ARG A 36 6.08 -4.59 8.14
C ARG A 36 7.39 -4.38 7.39
N GLY A 37 7.35 -3.56 6.35
CA GLY A 37 8.51 -3.27 5.49
C GLY A 37 8.65 -4.17 4.27
N THR A 38 7.73 -5.12 4.03
CA THR A 38 7.71 -5.91 2.79
C THR A 38 7.62 -4.98 1.57
N LYS A 39 8.55 -5.16 0.64
CA LYS A 39 8.59 -4.37 -0.61
C LYS A 39 7.60 -4.93 -1.62
N LEU A 40 7.14 -4.08 -2.53
CA LEU A 40 6.25 -4.48 -3.62
C LEU A 40 6.84 -5.62 -4.46
N GLU A 41 8.14 -5.59 -4.72
CA GLU A 41 8.85 -6.62 -5.50
C GLU A 41 8.97 -7.97 -4.78
N ASP A 42 8.81 -7.98 -3.46
CA ASP A 42 8.94 -9.17 -2.60
C ASP A 42 7.59 -9.89 -2.43
N LEU A 43 6.49 -9.20 -2.75
CA LEU A 43 5.14 -9.77 -2.73
C LEU A 43 4.97 -10.84 -3.83
N PRO A 44 4.05 -11.80 -3.65
CA PRO A 44 3.66 -12.72 -4.72
C PRO A 44 3.06 -11.94 -5.91
N ALA A 45 3.23 -12.46 -7.13
CA ALA A 45 2.86 -11.78 -8.38
C ALA A 45 1.44 -11.19 -8.36
N GLU A 46 0.46 -11.94 -7.86
CA GLU A 46 -0.93 -11.49 -7.73
C GLU A 46 -1.08 -10.26 -6.83
N ALA A 47 -0.39 -10.25 -5.69
CA ALA A 47 -0.37 -9.10 -4.78
C ALA A 47 0.39 -7.90 -5.37
N GLN A 48 1.42 -8.14 -6.19
CA GLN A 48 2.10 -7.06 -6.92
C GLN A 48 1.16 -6.36 -7.90
N GLU A 49 0.36 -7.14 -8.64
CA GLU A 49 -0.63 -6.60 -9.58
C GLU A 49 -1.70 -5.80 -8.85
N LEU A 50 -2.22 -6.31 -7.73
CA LEU A 50 -3.18 -5.59 -6.90
C LEU A 50 -2.62 -4.29 -6.35
N ALA A 51 -1.38 -4.29 -5.83
CA ALA A 51 -0.72 -3.09 -5.33
C ALA A 51 -0.43 -2.07 -6.42
N ARG A 52 -0.01 -2.50 -7.61
CA ARG A 52 0.16 -1.62 -8.78
C ARG A 52 -1.17 -1.03 -9.25
N LYS A 53 -2.23 -1.83 -9.25
CA LYS A 53 -3.58 -1.37 -9.57
C LYS A 53 -4.04 -0.35 -8.54
N HIS A 54 -3.86 -0.65 -7.25
CA HIS A 54 -4.18 0.27 -6.17
C HIS A 54 -3.44 1.60 -6.34
N LEU A 55 -2.11 1.59 -6.51
CA LEU A 55 -1.31 2.79 -6.82
C LEU A 55 -1.89 3.60 -7.99
N SER A 56 -2.36 2.92 -9.03
CA SER A 56 -2.95 3.56 -10.20
C SER A 56 -4.33 4.15 -9.90
N GLU A 57 -5.15 3.50 -9.07
CA GLU A 57 -6.49 3.98 -8.68
C GLU A 57 -6.41 5.20 -7.77
N VAL A 58 -5.52 5.20 -6.77
CA VAL A 58 -5.32 6.39 -5.91
C VAL A 58 -4.64 7.54 -6.65
N ALA A 59 -3.80 7.27 -7.65
CA ALA A 59 -3.15 8.32 -8.44
C ALA A 59 -4.10 9.02 -9.43
N VAL A 60 -5.23 8.42 -9.81
CA VAL A 60 -6.17 8.97 -10.82
C VAL A 60 -7.33 9.74 -10.18
N THR A 61 -7.46 9.69 -8.85
CA THR A 61 -8.48 10.46 -8.12
C THR A 61 -7.97 11.88 -7.86
N GLU A 62 -7.79 12.66 -8.93
CA GLU A 62 -7.50 14.12 -8.91
C GLU A 62 -8.75 14.95 -9.25
#